data_AF-A0A520K8H8-F1
#
_entry.id   AF-A0A520K8H8-F1
#
_cell.length_a   1.000
_cell.length_b   1.000
_cell.length_c   1.000
_cell.angle_alpha   90.00
_cell.angle_beta   90.00
_cell.angle_gamma   90.00
#
_symmetry.space_group_name_H-M   'P 1'
#
loop_
_entity.id
_entity.type
_entity.pdbx_description
1 polymer ?
#
loop_
_entity_poly.entity_id
_entity_poly.type
_entity_poly.pdbx_seq_one_letter_code
_entity_poly.pdbx_strand_id
1 'polypeptide(L)'
;MKIIPLNLEDLIHARHVESVRREFKKTWSKHILKSVIHSICAFANDFLNLNGGYIIIGIEDKNGQPVLPPHGLDDQNMEDIQKQIRGNCKRIDPEYQPVLSPEIYQDKQILVIRVPGVS
;
A
#
# COMPACT_ATOMS: atom_id res chain seq x y z
N MET A 1 -10.16 14.44 -7.35
CA MET A 1 -10.61 13.16 -7.94
C MET A 1 -10.05 12.05 -7.07
N LYS A 2 -10.88 11.18 -6.47
CA LYS A 2 -10.35 10.07 -5.65
C LYS A 2 -9.76 9.02 -6.60
N ILE A 3 -8.48 8.69 -6.40
CA ILE A 3 -7.74 7.75 -7.26
C ILE A 3 -8.14 6.30 -6.94
N ILE A 4 -8.62 6.05 -5.72
CA ILE A 4 -9.13 4.75 -5.28
C ILE A 4 -10.65 4.85 -5.07
N PRO A 5 -11.46 3.95 -5.66
CA PRO A 5 -12.93 4.00 -5.57
C PRO A 5 -13.50 3.52 -4.23
N LEU A 6 -12.65 3.24 -3.23
CA LEU A 6 -13.02 2.71 -1.92
C LEU A 6 -12.83 3.76 -0.83
N ASN A 7 -13.70 3.74 0.19
CA ASN A 7 -13.53 4.55 1.39
C ASN A 7 -12.31 4.08 2.20
N LEU A 8 -11.43 5.01 2.60
CA LEU A 8 -10.24 4.71 3.40
C LEU A 8 -10.60 4.08 4.75
N GLU A 9 -11.69 4.53 5.37
CA GLU A 9 -12.16 3.97 6.64
C GLU A 9 -12.51 2.49 6.50
N ASP A 10 -13.28 2.15 5.46
CA ASP A 10 -13.70 0.77 5.21
C ASP A 10 -12.53 -0.11 4.77
N LEU A 11 -11.57 0.46 4.03
CA LEU A 11 -10.31 -0.19 3.69
C LEU A 11 -9.47 -0.48 4.93
N ILE A 12 -9.26 0.49 5.82
CA ILE A 12 -8.36 0.36 6.98
C ILE A 12 -8.99 -0.53 8.07
N HIS A 13 -10.31 -0.51 8.25
CA HIS A 13 -11.01 -1.30 9.27
C HIS A 13 -11.57 -2.66 8.80
N ALA A 14 -11.17 -3.12 7.62
CA ALA A 14 -11.47 -4.47 7.10
C ALA A 14 -12.95 -4.74 6.87
N ARG A 15 -13.74 -3.68 6.68
CA ARG A 15 -15.20 -3.82 6.61
C ARG A 15 -15.62 -4.55 5.34
N HIS A 16 -15.04 -4.18 4.20
CA HIS A 16 -15.37 -4.75 2.89
C HIS A 16 -14.17 -5.41 2.19
N VAL A 17 -12.95 -5.26 2.75
CA VAL A 17 -11.73 -5.87 2.22
C VAL A 17 -11.18 -6.79 3.29
N GLU A 18 -11.02 -8.06 2.95
CA GLU A 18 -10.49 -9.07 3.86
C GLU A 18 -9.11 -8.65 4.42
N SER A 19 -8.86 -8.99 5.68
CA SER A 19 -7.61 -8.60 6.36
C SER A 19 -6.36 -9.07 5.61
N VAL A 20 -6.41 -10.28 5.04
CA VAL A 20 -5.31 -10.89 4.27
C VAL A 20 -4.94 -10.14 2.98
N ARG A 21 -5.81 -9.25 2.49
CA ARG A 21 -5.59 -8.43 1.30
C ARG A 21 -4.98 -7.07 1.60
N ARG A 22 -4.60 -6.83 2.85
CA ARG A 22 -4.11 -5.52 3.31
C ARG A 22 -2.83 -5.71 4.09
N GLU A 23 -1.88 -4.84 3.84
CA GLU A 23 -0.61 -4.84 4.53
C GLU A 23 -0.27 -3.42 4.97
N PHE A 24 0.08 -3.25 6.24
CA PHE A 24 0.40 -1.94 6.82
C PHE A 24 1.91 -1.79 7.03
N LYS A 25 2.43 -0.59 6.76
CA LYS A 25 3.84 -0.22 6.98
C LYS A 25 3.90 1.10 7.73
N LYS A 26 4.53 1.10 8.90
CA LYS A 26 4.56 2.26 9.80
C LYS A 26 5.13 3.53 9.17
N THR A 27 6.23 3.41 8.42
CA THR A 27 7.01 4.54 7.90
C THR A 27 7.67 4.17 6.57
N TRP A 28 8.45 5.08 5.99
CA TRP A 28 9.23 4.85 4.78
C TRP A 28 10.72 4.72 5.05
N SER A 29 11.36 3.77 4.39
CA SER A 29 12.82 3.61 4.35
C SER A 29 13.22 2.69 3.20
N LYS A 30 14.52 2.58 2.91
CA LYS A 30 15.04 1.63 1.91
C LYS A 30 14.68 0.17 2.24
N HIS A 31 14.59 -0.18 3.52
CA HIS A 31 14.15 -1.51 3.94
C HIS A 31 12.66 -1.72 3.64
N ILE A 32 11.83 -0.72 3.95
CA ILE A 32 10.39 -0.76 3.65
C ILE A 32 10.15 -0.82 2.15
N LEU A 33 10.90 -0.08 1.32
CA LEU A 33 10.83 -0.18 -0.14
C LEU A 33 10.97 -1.63 -0.62
N LYS A 34 12.01 -2.36 -0.16
CA LYS A 34 12.18 -3.77 -0.53
C LYS A 34 10.99 -4.63 -0.11
N SER A 35 10.47 -4.41 1.10
CA SER A 35 9.27 -5.10 1.58
C SER A 35 8.06 -4.80 0.70
N VAL A 36 7.83 -3.54 0.33
CA VAL A 36 6.71 -3.11 -0.52
C VAL A 36 6.79 -3.76 -1.90
N ILE A 37 7.98 -3.84 -2.51
CA ILE A 37 8.15 -4.50 -3.82
C ILE A 37 7.86 -6.00 -3.72
N HIS A 38 8.31 -6.68 -2.67
CA HIS A 38 7.94 -8.09 -2.45
C HIS A 38 6.43 -8.29 -2.30
N SER A 39 5.77 -7.43 -1.51
CA SER A 39 4.31 -7.47 -1.33
C SER A 39 3.55 -7.22 -2.63
N ILE A 40 4.03 -6.28 -3.47
CA ILE A 40 3.48 -6.03 -4.80
C ILE A 40 3.56 -7.29 -5.65
N CYS A 41 4.71 -7.96 -5.72
CA CYS A 41 4.84 -9.21 -6.49
C CYS A 41 3.90 -10.30 -5.95
N ALA A 42 3.80 -10.45 -4.62
CA ALA A 42 2.93 -11.46 -4.01
C ALA A 42 1.45 -11.23 -4.34
N PHE A 43 0.98 -9.99 -4.27
CA PHE A 43 -0.39 -9.63 -4.63
C PHE A 43 -0.64 -9.66 -6.14
N ALA A 44 0.32 -9.22 -6.97
CA ALA A 44 0.19 -9.20 -8.43
C ALA A 44 0.11 -10.61 -9.02
N ASN A 45 0.93 -11.53 -8.51
CA ASN A 45 0.88 -12.95 -8.88
C ASN A 45 -0.36 -13.67 -8.35
N ASP A 46 -1.22 -12.94 -7.63
CA ASP A 46 -2.42 -13.42 -6.96
C ASP A 46 -2.22 -14.77 -6.27
N PHE A 47 -1.10 -14.93 -5.56
CA PHE A 47 -0.67 -16.21 -5.01
C PHE A 47 -1.73 -16.87 -4.11
N LEU A 48 -2.61 -16.05 -3.52
CA LEU A 48 -3.70 -16.47 -2.64
C LEU A 48 -5.08 -16.48 -3.33
N ASN A 49 -5.17 -16.23 -4.64
CA ASN A 49 -6.42 -16.07 -5.42
C ASN A 49 -7.38 -15.03 -4.82
N LEU A 50 -6.83 -13.90 -4.35
CA LEU A 50 -7.55 -12.83 -3.68
C LEU A 50 -7.93 -11.69 -4.63
N ASN A 51 -7.60 -11.78 -5.92
CA ASN A 51 -7.69 -10.69 -6.90
C ASN A 51 -6.87 -9.46 -6.47
N GLY A 52 -5.66 -9.69 -5.96
CA GLY A 52 -4.72 -8.64 -5.53
C GLY A 52 -5.01 -8.05 -4.14
N GLY A 53 -4.45 -6.87 -3.85
CA GLY A 53 -4.45 -6.31 -2.50
C GLY A 53 -4.10 -4.82 -2.39
N TYR A 54 -3.91 -4.40 -1.13
CA TYR A 54 -3.61 -3.02 -0.75
C TYR A 54 -2.43 -3.00 0.21
N ILE A 55 -1.49 -2.08 -0.02
CA ILE A 55 -0.42 -1.77 0.93
C ILE A 55 -0.63 -0.33 1.39
N ILE A 56 -0.62 -0.09 2.70
CA ILE A 56 -0.83 1.22 3.30
C ILE A 56 0.42 1.60 4.09
N ILE A 57 1.11 2.66 3.64
CA ILE A 57 2.31 3.20 4.29
C ILE A 57 1.93 4.43 5.12
N GLY A 58 2.46 4.53 6.34
CA GLY A 58 2.12 5.54 7.34
C GLY A 58 1.26 5.00 8.50
N ILE A 59 0.91 3.71 8.48
CA ILE A 59 0.12 3.03 9.52
C ILE A 59 0.91 1.79 9.97
N GLU A 60 1.07 1.61 11.28
CA GLU A 60 1.78 0.45 11.82
C GLU A 60 0.92 -0.81 11.77
N ASP A 61 1.53 -1.94 11.43
CA ASP A 61 0.89 -3.26 11.50
C ASP A 61 1.15 -3.90 12.87
N LYS A 62 0.09 -4.38 13.50
CA LYS A 62 0.19 -5.25 14.66
C LYS A 62 -0.69 -6.47 14.45
N ASN A 63 -0.08 -7.57 13.99
CA ASN A 63 -0.74 -8.85 13.71
C ASN A 63 -1.86 -8.72 12.66
N GLY A 64 -1.60 -8.00 11.55
CA GLY A 64 -2.55 -7.80 10.45
C GLY A 64 -3.65 -6.77 10.75
N GLN A 65 -3.51 -6.01 11.84
CA GLN A 65 -4.42 -4.94 12.24
C GLN A 65 -3.69 -3.60 12.23
N PRO A 66 -4.37 -2.51 11.80
CA PRO A 66 -3.79 -1.17 11.85
C PRO A 66 -3.68 -0.70 13.30
N VAL A 67 -2.54 -0.12 13.66
CA VAL A 67 -2.39 0.67 14.88
C VAL A 67 -2.73 2.12 14.55
N LEU A 68 -3.72 2.66 15.26
CA LEU A 68 -4.21 4.03 15.12
C LEU A 68 -3.97 4.85 16.40
N PRO A 69 -3.81 6.18 16.31
CA PRO A 69 -3.79 6.98 15.08
C PRO A 69 -2.55 6.67 14.20
N PRO A 70 -2.59 6.99 12.89
CA PRO A 70 -1.46 6.75 11.99
C PRO A 70 -0.18 7.43 12.49
N HIS A 71 0.96 6.82 12.17
CA HIS A 71 2.24 7.49 12.34
C HIS A 71 2.39 8.65 11.33
N GLY A 72 1.90 8.42 10.11
CA GLY A 72 2.00 9.36 9.00
C GLY A 72 3.34 9.33 8.28
N LEU A 73 3.41 10.13 7.22
CA LEU A 73 4.59 10.34 6.36
C LEU A 73 4.88 11.85 6.19
N ASP A 74 4.43 12.67 7.15
CA ASP A 74 4.49 14.14 7.06
C ASP A 74 5.93 14.67 6.99
N ASP A 75 6.90 13.90 7.47
CA ASP A 75 8.35 14.17 7.44
C ASP A 75 9.06 13.62 6.18
N GLN A 76 8.33 12.93 5.30
CA GLN A 76 8.87 12.28 4.11
C GLN A 76 8.48 13.02 2.82
N ASN A 77 9.29 12.88 1.78
CA ASN A 77 8.93 13.39 0.46
C ASN A 77 8.05 12.37 -0.29
N MET A 78 6.75 12.62 -0.32
CA MET A 78 5.75 11.76 -0.98
C MET A 78 6.01 11.55 -2.48
N GLU A 79 6.57 12.53 -3.19
CA GLU A 79 6.90 12.39 -4.61
C GLU A 79 8.07 11.42 -4.81
N ASP A 80 9.10 11.52 -3.97
CA ASP A 80 10.27 10.64 -4.01
C ASP A 80 9.88 9.19 -3.67
N ILE A 81 9.04 8.96 -2.65
CA ILE A 81 8.50 7.63 -2.32
C ILE A 81 7.86 7.00 -3.56
N GLN A 82 6.94 7.72 -4.20
CA GLN A 82 6.24 7.20 -5.37
C GLN A 82 7.19 6.95 -6.56
N LYS A 83 8.18 7.83 -6.77
CA LYS A 83 9.18 7.67 -7.82
C LYS A 83 10.04 6.41 -7.59
N GLN A 84 10.47 6.17 -6.35
CA GLN A 84 11.23 4.97 -5.98
C GLN A 84 10.41 3.69 -6.21
N ILE A 85 9.14 3.69 -5.81
CA ILE A 85 8.24 2.54 -6.03
C ILE A 85 8.08 2.27 -7.53
N ARG A 86 7.69 3.27 -8.33
CA ARG A 86 7.52 3.13 -9.80
C ARG A 86 8.80 2.64 -10.47
N GLY A 87 9.95 3.21 -10.10
CA GLY A 87 11.24 2.84 -10.67
C GLY A 87 11.64 1.39 -10.39
N ASN A 88 11.27 0.84 -9.23
CA ASN A 88 11.51 -0.57 -8.92
C ASN A 88 10.47 -1.48 -9.59
N CYS A 89 9.20 -1.08 -9.68
CA CYS A 89 8.16 -1.88 -10.32
C CYS A 89 8.39 -2.06 -11.82
N LYS A 90 9.03 -1.08 -12.48
CA LYS A 90 9.52 -1.19 -13.89
C LYS A 90 10.47 -2.35 -14.14
N ARG A 91 11.04 -2.94 -13.08
CA ARG A 91 12.01 -4.04 -13.15
C ARG A 91 11.39 -5.41 -12.86
N ILE A 92 10.08 -5.44 -12.56
CA ILE A 92 9.30 -6.67 -12.43
C ILE A 92 9.05 -7.19 -13.86
N ASP A 93 9.04 -8.51 -14.06
CA ASP A 93 8.77 -9.16 -15.34
C ASP A 93 7.53 -10.08 -15.21
N PRO A 94 6.43 -9.84 -15.97
CA PRO A 94 6.23 -8.70 -16.87
C PRO A 94 6.21 -7.36 -16.11
N GLU A 95 6.45 -6.24 -16.82
CA GLU A 95 6.39 -4.91 -16.19
C GLU A 95 5.05 -4.72 -15.49
N TYR A 96 5.10 -4.34 -14.21
CA TYR A 96 3.92 -4.15 -13.38
C TYR A 96 3.88 -2.72 -12.84
N GLN A 97 2.70 -2.09 -12.86
CA GLN A 97 2.51 -0.74 -12.32
C GLN A 97 1.31 -0.72 -11.37
N PRO A 98 1.53 -0.59 -10.05
CA PRO A 98 0.44 -0.43 -9.09
C PRO A 98 -0.15 0.97 -9.16
N VAL A 99 -1.35 1.14 -8.60
CA VAL A 99 -1.97 2.46 -8.42
C VAL A 99 -1.50 3.05 -7.10
N LEU A 100 -0.76 4.16 -7.17
CA LEU A 100 -0.25 4.89 -6.01
C LEU A 100 -1.18 6.08 -5.71
N SER A 101 -1.72 6.14 -4.49
CA SER A 101 -2.63 7.20 -4.04
C SER A 101 -2.14 7.80 -2.73
N PRO A 102 -1.53 8.99 -2.76
CA PRO A 102 -1.31 9.78 -1.55
C PRO A 102 -2.65 10.22 -0.96
N GLU A 103 -2.83 10.04 0.34
CA GLU A 103 -4.09 10.33 1.03
C GLU A 103 -3.83 11.04 2.36
N ILE A 104 -4.85 11.73 2.86
CA ILE A 104 -4.88 12.25 4.23
C ILE A 104 -5.87 11.41 5.03
N TYR A 105 -5.42 10.83 6.14
CA TYR A 105 -6.26 10.06 7.05
C TYR A 105 -5.95 10.44 8.49
N GLN A 106 -6.97 10.86 9.25
CA GLN A 106 -6.81 11.39 10.61
C GLN A 106 -5.71 12.47 10.70
N ASP A 107 -5.74 13.45 9.80
CA ASP A 107 -4.78 14.56 9.68
C ASP A 107 -3.32 14.14 9.43
N LYS A 108 -3.09 12.90 8.98
CA LYS A 108 -1.77 12.36 8.64
C LYS A 108 -1.67 12.00 7.16
N GLN A 109 -0.53 12.32 6.55
CA GLN A 109 -0.21 11.85 5.20
C GLN A 109 0.06 10.34 5.22
N ILE A 110 -0.63 9.59 4.37
CA ILE A 110 -0.39 8.17 4.12
C ILE A 110 -0.25 7.91 2.62
N LEU A 111 0.33 6.77 2.25
CA LEU A 111 0.34 6.30 0.86
C LEU A 111 -0.41 4.98 0.78
N VAL A 112 -1.48 4.96 0.00
CA VAL A 112 -2.21 3.74 -0.36
C VAL A 112 -1.73 3.26 -1.71
N ILE A 113 -1.32 1.99 -1.77
CA ILE A 113 -0.88 1.30 -2.97
C ILE A 113 -1.92 0.23 -3.26
N ARG A 114 -2.70 0.39 -4.33
CA ARG A 114 -3.58 -0.66 -4.83
C ARG A 114 -2.83 -1.50 -5.84
N VAL A 115 -2.84 -2.82 -5.62
CA VAL A 115 -2.18 -3.83 -6.44
C VAL A 115 -3.27 -4.70 -7.07
N PRO A 116 -3.74 -4.42 -8.29
CA PRO A 116 -4.66 -5.29 -9.00
C PRO A 116 -4.06 -6.69 -9.20
N GLY A 117 -4.81 -7.75 -8.87
CA GLY A 117 -4.42 -9.10 -9.28
C GLY A 117 -4.45 -9.23 -10.80
N VAL A 118 -3.55 -10.02 -11.36
CA VAL A 118 -3.61 -10.41 -12.76
C VAL A 118 -4.40 -11.72 -12.81
N SER A 119 -5.67 -11.63 -13.23
CA SER A 119 -6.55 -12.79 -13.43
C SER A 119 -6.68 -13.11 -14.91
#